data_AF-A0A081CJ61-F1
#
_entry.id   AF-A0A081CJ61-F1
#
_cell.length_a   1.000
_cell.length_b   1.000
_cell.length_c   1.000
_cell.angle_alpha   90.00
_cell.angle_beta   90.00
_cell.angle_gamma   90.00
#
_symmetry.space_group_name_H-M   'P 1'
#
loop_
_entity.id
_entity.type
_entity.pdbx_description
1 polymer ?
#
loop_
_entity_poly.entity_id
_entity_poly.type
_entity_poly.pdbx_seq_one_letter_code
_entity_poly.pdbx_strand_id
1 'polypeptide(L)'
;MSSITDRAANFISRVNPLKDPGFAQDASRALHYNYGPISILAAFAGSHLLLQHRLPMVFYGLDNMAYPRDDLRVHGDKAVASGKITPKTLRRLKRWEAAHYNAVENLPIFIGTIVSLQLARAPNSLINRVAGVYLTARAAFAVLYITVESESLAWFRTLAWWSGNTTCIYGLIQAAKLLNKGVGTGTPAL
;
A
#
# COMPACT_ATOMS: atom_id res chain seq x y z
N MET A 1 -27.00 11.74 -37.67
CA MET A 1 -25.90 11.96 -36.71
C MET A 1 -26.07 10.97 -35.57
N SER A 2 -25.04 10.17 -35.22
CA SER A 2 -25.14 9.24 -34.08
C SER A 2 -25.32 10.04 -32.78
N SER A 3 -26.25 9.64 -31.92
CA SER A 3 -26.45 10.26 -30.62
C SER A 3 -25.21 10.09 -29.73
N ILE A 4 -25.04 10.94 -28.70
CA ILE A 4 -24.02 10.78 -27.65
C ILE A 4 -24.16 9.40 -26.98
N THR A 5 -25.39 8.92 -26.80
CA THR A 5 -25.68 7.57 -26.29
C THR A 5 -25.16 6.46 -27.20
N ASP A 6 -25.31 6.59 -28.53
CA ASP A 6 -24.79 5.59 -29.48
C ASP A 6 -23.26 5.54 -29.48
N ARG A 7 -22.61 6.69 -29.29
CA ARG A 7 -21.15 6.76 -29.16
C ARG A 7 -20.66 6.13 -27.87
N ALA A 8 -21.34 6.37 -26.75
CA ALA A 8 -21.03 5.75 -25.47
C ALA A 8 -21.24 4.23 -25.50
N ALA A 9 -22.36 3.76 -26.08
CA ALA A 9 -22.65 2.34 -26.23
C ALA A 9 -21.63 1.65 -27.15
N ASN A 10 -21.25 2.27 -28.27
CA ASN A 10 -20.20 1.76 -29.15
C ASN A 10 -18.83 1.74 -28.48
N PHE A 11 -18.49 2.76 -27.68
CA PHE A 11 -17.25 2.78 -26.91
C PHE A 11 -17.22 1.63 -25.89
N ILE A 12 -18.23 1.52 -25.03
CA ILE A 12 -18.36 0.43 -24.03
C ILE A 12 -18.31 -0.94 -24.71
N SER A 13 -19.01 -1.10 -25.84
CA SER A 13 -19.02 -2.33 -26.64
C SER A 13 -17.64 -2.71 -27.17
N ARG A 14 -16.83 -1.73 -27.60
CA ARG A 14 -15.46 -1.94 -28.12
C ARG A 14 -14.44 -2.20 -27.02
N VAL A 15 -14.60 -1.58 -25.85
CA VAL A 15 -13.68 -1.76 -24.73
C VAL A 15 -14.12 -2.84 -23.76
N ASN A 16 -15.20 -3.57 -24.04
CA ASN A 16 -15.69 -4.64 -23.17
C ASN A 16 -14.75 -5.85 -23.26
N PRO A 17 -13.92 -6.10 -22.25
CA PRO A 17 -12.99 -7.23 -22.27
C PRO A 17 -13.71 -8.57 -22.22
N LEU A 18 -14.98 -8.60 -21.77
CA LEU A 18 -15.80 -9.81 -21.71
C LEU A 18 -16.20 -10.33 -23.10
N LYS A 19 -15.99 -9.56 -24.17
CA LYS A 19 -16.21 -10.01 -25.55
C LYS A 19 -15.03 -10.79 -26.13
N ASP A 20 -13.87 -10.73 -25.50
CA ASP A 20 -12.71 -11.48 -25.91
C ASP A 20 -12.85 -12.94 -25.42
N PRO A 21 -12.90 -13.94 -26.33
CA PRO A 21 -13.02 -15.34 -25.95
C PRO A 21 -11.81 -15.84 -25.14
N GLY A 22 -10.66 -15.16 -25.22
CA GLY A 22 -9.46 -15.45 -24.42
C GLY A 22 -9.49 -14.83 -23.02
N PHE A 23 -10.32 -13.81 -22.77
CA PHE A 23 -10.28 -13.04 -21.53
C PHE A 23 -10.47 -13.90 -20.28
N ALA A 24 -11.43 -14.83 -20.29
CA ALA A 24 -11.66 -15.73 -19.15
C ALA A 24 -10.46 -16.64 -18.88
N GLN A 25 -9.80 -17.12 -19.94
CA GLN A 25 -8.63 -17.96 -19.85
C GLN A 25 -7.40 -17.18 -19.38
N ASP A 26 -7.24 -15.94 -19.84
CA ASP A 26 -6.15 -15.06 -19.45
C ASP A 26 -6.33 -14.52 -18.03
N ALA A 27 -7.55 -14.20 -17.61
CA ALA A 27 -7.88 -13.88 -16.23
C ALA A 27 -7.61 -15.07 -15.29
N SER A 28 -7.94 -16.30 -15.74
CA SER A 28 -7.59 -17.52 -15.01
C SER A 28 -6.08 -17.69 -14.91
N ARG A 29 -5.32 -17.52 -15.99
CA ARG A 29 -3.85 -17.55 -15.96
C ARG A 29 -3.27 -16.49 -15.03
N ALA A 30 -3.85 -15.29 -15.01
CA ALA A 30 -3.40 -14.21 -14.15
C ALA A 30 -3.49 -14.55 -12.65
N LEU A 31 -4.54 -15.29 -12.25
CA LEU A 31 -4.68 -15.80 -10.88
C LEU A 31 -3.57 -16.79 -10.49
N HIS A 32 -2.93 -17.43 -11.47
CA HIS A 32 -1.83 -18.38 -11.26
C HIS A 32 -0.45 -17.74 -11.29
N TYR A 33 -0.29 -16.47 -11.67
CA TYR A 33 1.01 -15.81 -11.57
C TYR A 33 1.40 -15.55 -10.11
N ASN A 34 2.69 -15.64 -9.80
CA ASN A 34 3.20 -15.26 -8.50
C ASN A 34 3.54 -13.76 -8.51
N TYR A 35 2.68 -12.93 -7.91
CA TYR A 35 2.92 -11.49 -7.79
C TYR A 35 3.74 -11.11 -6.54
N GLY A 36 4.25 -12.08 -5.78
CA GLY A 36 5.03 -11.85 -4.57
C GLY A 36 6.19 -10.86 -4.76
N PRO A 37 7.17 -11.14 -5.64
CA PRO A 37 8.31 -10.25 -5.84
C PRO A 37 7.92 -8.83 -6.29
N ILE A 38 6.98 -8.71 -7.24
CA ILE A 38 6.54 -7.40 -7.72
C ILE A 38 5.73 -6.64 -6.67
N SER A 39 5.02 -7.35 -5.79
CA SER A 39 4.29 -6.71 -4.69
C SER A 39 5.23 -6.12 -3.63
N ILE A 40 6.39 -6.74 -3.39
CA ILE A 40 7.45 -6.17 -2.55
C ILE A 40 7.97 -4.86 -3.15
N LEU A 41 8.26 -4.86 -4.46
CA LEU A 41 8.67 -3.64 -5.17
C LEU A 41 7.58 -2.56 -5.09
N ALA A 42 6.30 -2.93 -5.27
CA ALA A 42 5.18 -2.01 -5.17
C ALA A 42 5.06 -1.40 -3.75
N ALA A 43 5.24 -2.20 -2.70
CA ALA A 43 5.24 -1.71 -1.32
C ALA A 43 6.43 -0.78 -1.03
N PHE A 44 7.61 -1.11 -1.56
CA PHE A 44 8.78 -0.24 -1.49
C PHE A 44 8.54 1.09 -2.21
N ALA A 45 8.07 1.05 -3.46
CA ALA A 45 7.75 2.25 -4.24
C ALA A 45 6.68 3.10 -3.55
N GLY A 46 5.64 2.47 -3.01
CA GLY A 46 4.60 3.17 -2.25
C GLY A 46 5.14 3.90 -1.02
N SER A 47 6.01 3.25 -0.24
CA SER A 47 6.59 3.84 0.97
C SER A 47 7.67 4.88 0.67
N HIS A 48 8.64 4.57 -0.18
CA HIS A 48 9.87 5.35 -0.35
C HIS A 48 9.81 6.34 -1.53
N LEU A 49 8.95 6.12 -2.53
CA LEU A 49 8.86 6.99 -3.71
C LEU A 49 7.58 7.82 -3.71
N LEU A 50 6.43 7.22 -3.41
CA LEU A 50 5.14 7.94 -3.43
C LEU A 50 4.86 8.68 -2.12
N LEU A 51 5.06 8.01 -0.98
CA LEU A 51 4.78 8.61 0.33
C LEU A 51 5.92 9.46 0.88
N GLN A 52 7.03 9.60 0.19
CA GLN A 52 8.13 10.44 0.66
C GLN A 52 7.62 11.86 1.01
N HIS A 53 7.75 12.23 2.29
CA HIS A 53 7.22 13.49 2.79
C HIS A 53 8.07 14.71 2.35
N ARG A 54 9.23 14.48 1.72
CA ARG A 54 10.13 15.54 1.26
C ARG A 54 9.64 16.26 0.02
N LEU A 55 9.05 15.55 -0.94
CA LEU A 55 8.51 16.18 -2.16
C LEU A 55 7.55 17.35 -1.85
N PRO A 56 6.51 17.20 -1.00
CA PRO A 56 5.66 18.33 -0.67
C PRO A 56 6.41 19.45 0.08
N MET A 57 7.41 19.15 0.91
CA MET A 57 8.21 20.18 1.59
C MET A 57 9.06 20.99 0.60
N VAL A 58 9.63 20.36 -0.43
CA VAL A 58 10.35 21.05 -1.51
C VAL A 58 9.41 22.01 -2.25
N PHE A 59 8.18 21.60 -2.57
CA PHE A 59 7.20 22.46 -3.22
C PHE A 59 6.82 23.69 -2.37
N TYR A 60 6.78 23.56 -1.04
CA TYR A 60 6.56 24.70 -0.13
C TYR A 60 7.85 25.45 0.22
N GLY A 61 9.00 25.05 -0.32
CA GLY A 61 10.32 25.63 -0.02
C GLY A 61 10.72 25.48 1.45
N LEU A 62 10.24 24.43 2.13
CA LEU A 62 10.50 24.18 3.55
C LEU A 62 11.68 23.22 3.79
N ASP A 63 12.17 22.55 2.74
CA ASP A 63 13.15 21.48 2.86
C ASP A 63 14.54 22.03 3.22
N ASN A 64 15.15 21.52 4.30
CA ASN A 64 16.53 21.78 4.70
C ASN A 64 17.38 20.52 4.46
N MET A 65 18.33 20.62 3.53
CA MET A 65 19.22 19.50 3.20
C MET A 65 20.18 19.13 4.35
N ALA A 66 20.44 20.04 5.28
CA ALA A 66 21.35 19.79 6.40
C ALA A 66 20.72 18.92 7.49
N TYR A 67 19.45 19.17 7.84
CA TYR A 67 18.74 18.45 8.91
C TYR A 67 17.26 18.17 8.53
N PRO A 68 17.01 17.32 7.51
CA PRO A 68 15.69 17.17 6.91
C PRO A 68 14.61 16.63 7.86
N ARG A 69 15.00 15.91 8.93
CA ARG A 69 14.06 15.40 9.94
C ARG A 69 13.54 16.48 10.89
N ASP A 70 14.17 17.65 10.89
CA ASP A 70 13.82 18.76 11.78
C ASP A 70 12.99 19.85 11.09
N ASP A 71 12.75 19.75 9.78
CA ASP A 71 12.06 20.76 8.98
C ASP A 71 10.70 21.14 9.57
N LEU A 72 9.80 20.16 9.70
CA LEU A 72 8.45 20.43 10.22
C LEU A 72 8.43 20.59 11.75
N ARG A 73 9.39 19.97 12.45
CA ARG A 73 9.46 19.97 13.91
C ARG A 73 9.95 21.30 14.46
N VAL A 74 10.99 21.87 13.86
CA VAL A 74 11.70 23.07 14.34
C VAL A 74 11.26 24.31 13.55
N HIS A 75 11.04 24.18 12.24
CA HIS A 75 10.81 25.32 11.37
C HIS A 75 9.34 25.49 10.94
N GLY A 76 8.50 24.48 11.17
CA GLY A 76 7.08 24.50 10.77
C GLY A 76 6.30 25.69 11.30
N ASP A 77 6.37 25.95 12.62
CA ASP A 77 5.61 27.05 13.23
C ASP A 77 6.15 28.42 12.82
N LYS A 78 7.46 28.54 12.57
CA LYS A 78 8.08 29.75 11.99
C LYS A 78 7.57 30.00 10.57
N ALA A 79 7.42 28.95 9.76
CA ALA A 79 6.86 29.06 8.42
C ALA A 79 5.40 29.52 8.44
N VAL A 80 4.61 29.10 9.43
CA VAL A 80 3.25 29.62 9.65
C VAL A 80 3.27 31.08 10.08
N ALA A 81 4.11 31.44 11.07
CA ALA A 81 4.20 32.81 11.58
C ALA A 81 4.66 33.82 10.51
N SER A 82 5.54 33.39 9.60
CA SER A 82 5.98 34.20 8.45
C SER A 82 4.97 34.30 7.31
N GLY A 83 3.84 33.58 7.38
CA GLY A 83 2.82 33.53 6.33
C GLY A 83 3.17 32.64 5.13
N LYS A 84 4.31 31.93 5.15
CA LYS A 84 4.76 31.04 4.07
C LYS A 84 3.84 29.85 3.83
N ILE A 85 3.26 29.31 4.90
CA ILE A 85 2.25 28.24 4.84
C ILE A 85 1.11 28.51 5.82
N THR A 86 -0.06 27.91 5.57
CA THR A 86 -1.17 27.97 6.52
C THR A 86 -0.99 26.95 7.65
N PRO A 87 -1.64 27.15 8.83
CA PRO A 87 -1.67 26.13 9.88
C PRO A 87 -2.23 24.79 9.40
N LYS A 88 -3.23 24.82 8.50
CA LYS A 88 -3.82 23.60 7.90
C LYS A 88 -2.80 22.85 7.04
N THR A 89 -2.01 23.58 6.24
CA THR A 89 -0.92 23.01 5.45
C THR A 89 0.11 22.36 6.35
N LEU A 90 0.54 23.03 7.43
CA LEU A 90 1.50 22.46 8.38
C LEU A 90 0.99 21.15 9.00
N ARG A 91 -0.28 21.12 9.46
CA ARG A 91 -0.87 19.89 10.01
C ARG A 91 -0.90 18.75 8.98
N ARG A 92 -1.24 19.05 7.72
CA ARG A 92 -1.22 18.06 6.64
C ARG A 92 0.17 17.52 6.37
N LEU A 93 1.20 18.38 6.36
CA LEU A 93 2.60 17.96 6.17
C LEU A 93 3.06 17.06 7.32
N LYS A 94 2.76 17.41 8.58
CA LYS A 94 3.06 16.56 9.75
C LYS A 94 2.40 15.18 9.66
N ARG A 95 1.15 15.12 9.19
CA ARG A 95 0.45 13.83 8.96
C ARG A 95 1.05 13.02 7.80
N TRP A 96 1.50 13.69 6.74
CA TRP A 96 2.21 13.03 5.63
C TRP A 96 3.52 12.43 6.10
N GLU A 97 4.32 13.19 6.86
CA GLU A 97 5.55 12.69 7.48
C GLU A 97 5.27 11.44 8.33
N ALA A 98 4.28 11.50 9.22
CA ALA A 98 3.89 10.35 10.04
C ALA A 98 3.42 9.15 9.20
N ALA A 99 2.67 9.38 8.11
CA ALA A 99 2.24 8.32 7.20
C ALA A 99 3.42 7.67 6.47
N HIS A 100 4.42 8.46 6.06
CA HIS A 100 5.65 7.96 5.46
C HIS A 100 6.42 7.05 6.43
N TYR A 101 6.71 7.53 7.64
CA TYR A 101 7.43 6.74 8.64
C TYR A 101 6.69 5.44 8.97
N ASN A 102 5.38 5.49 9.17
CA ASN A 102 4.60 4.29 9.40
C ASN A 102 4.66 3.29 8.23
N ALA A 103 4.71 3.76 6.98
CA ALA A 103 4.85 2.91 5.81
C ALA A 103 6.23 2.25 5.75
N VAL A 104 7.29 2.96 6.12
CA VAL A 104 8.65 2.41 6.22
C VAL A 104 8.74 1.37 7.34
N GLU A 105 8.20 1.66 8.52
CA GLU A 105 8.19 0.75 9.68
C GLU A 105 7.40 -0.55 9.42
N ASN A 106 6.33 -0.49 8.63
CA ASN A 106 5.52 -1.67 8.29
C ASN A 106 6.11 -2.49 7.13
N LEU A 107 7.04 -1.93 6.35
CA LEU A 107 7.58 -2.62 5.18
C LEU A 107 8.26 -3.97 5.51
N PRO A 108 9.09 -4.10 6.58
CA PRO A 108 9.76 -5.35 6.91
C PRO A 108 8.81 -6.52 7.18
N ILE A 109 7.70 -6.31 7.92
CA ILE A 109 6.75 -7.40 8.21
C ILE A 109 6.07 -7.90 6.93
N PHE A 110 5.78 -7.00 5.98
CA PHE A 110 5.23 -7.39 4.69
C PHE A 110 6.23 -8.18 3.84
N ILE A 111 7.47 -7.68 3.72
CA ILE A 111 8.55 -8.37 3.00
C ILE A 111 8.75 -9.77 3.58
N GLY A 112 8.90 -9.85 4.91
CA GLY A 112 9.07 -11.12 5.61
C GLY A 112 7.91 -12.08 5.33
N THR A 113 6.67 -11.60 5.37
CA THR A 113 5.49 -12.42 5.08
C THR A 113 5.52 -13.01 3.66
N ILE A 114 5.77 -12.18 2.64
CA ILE A 114 5.78 -12.64 1.25
C ILE A 114 6.94 -13.61 1.02
N VAL A 115 8.13 -13.33 1.56
CA VAL A 115 9.28 -14.24 1.47
C VAL A 115 9.00 -15.56 2.17
N SER A 116 8.44 -15.55 3.39
CA SER A 116 8.08 -16.77 4.12
C SER A 116 7.05 -17.62 3.37
N LEU A 117 6.03 -17.00 2.76
CA LEU A 117 5.05 -17.73 1.95
C LEU A 117 5.69 -18.36 0.70
N GLN A 118 6.62 -17.65 0.05
CA GLN A 118 7.35 -18.21 -1.09
C GLN A 118 8.27 -19.36 -0.68
N LEU A 119 8.98 -19.22 0.44
CA LEU A 119 9.83 -20.28 0.99
C LEU A 119 9.00 -21.52 1.33
N ALA A 120 7.83 -21.32 1.92
CA ALA A 120 6.87 -22.37 2.24
C ALA A 120 6.15 -22.97 1.04
N ARG A 121 6.47 -22.54 -0.19
CA ARG A 121 5.83 -22.95 -1.45
C ARG A 121 4.31 -22.83 -1.38
N ALA A 122 3.83 -21.76 -0.76
CA ALA A 122 2.41 -21.47 -0.67
C ALA A 122 1.77 -21.31 -2.07
N PRO A 123 0.48 -21.64 -2.23
CA PRO A 123 -0.21 -21.39 -3.50
C PRO A 123 -0.16 -19.91 -3.90
N ASN A 124 0.05 -19.62 -5.18
CA ASN A 124 0.13 -18.24 -5.69
C ASN A 124 -1.13 -17.42 -5.37
N SER A 125 -2.31 -18.05 -5.33
CA SER A 125 -3.56 -17.41 -4.90
C SER A 125 -3.49 -16.87 -3.47
N LEU A 126 -2.83 -17.56 -2.54
CA LEU A 126 -2.64 -17.11 -1.16
C LEU A 126 -1.64 -15.94 -1.11
N ILE A 127 -0.51 -16.05 -1.79
CA ILE A 127 0.51 -14.98 -1.89
C ILE A 127 -0.12 -13.70 -2.43
N ASN A 128 -0.82 -13.82 -3.56
CA ASN A 128 -1.47 -12.69 -4.25
C ASN A 128 -2.56 -12.05 -3.39
N ARG A 129 -3.33 -12.86 -2.65
CA ARG A 129 -4.36 -12.34 -1.73
C ARG A 129 -3.74 -11.54 -0.60
N VAL A 130 -2.69 -12.06 0.05
CA VAL A 130 -1.99 -11.35 1.14
C VAL A 130 -1.38 -10.05 0.61
N ALA A 131 -0.71 -10.11 -0.54
CA ALA A 131 -0.14 -8.95 -1.22
C ALA A 131 -1.20 -7.88 -1.55
N GLY A 132 -2.30 -8.28 -2.18
CA GLY A 132 -3.39 -7.38 -2.57
C GLY A 132 -4.03 -6.70 -1.37
N VAL A 133 -4.41 -7.48 -0.35
CA VAL A 133 -5.01 -6.93 0.88
C VAL A 133 -4.07 -5.95 1.56
N TYR A 134 -2.78 -6.29 1.70
CA TYR A 134 -1.80 -5.39 2.29
C TYR A 134 -1.68 -4.08 1.50
N LEU A 135 -1.42 -4.14 0.19
CA LEU A 135 -1.21 -2.95 -0.63
C LEU A 135 -2.44 -2.03 -0.64
N THR A 136 -3.64 -2.59 -0.79
CA THR A 136 -4.88 -1.80 -0.73
C THR A 136 -5.09 -1.18 0.65
N ALA A 137 -4.87 -1.94 1.72
CA ALA A 137 -4.99 -1.44 3.08
C ALA A 137 -3.99 -0.31 3.37
N ARG A 138 -2.75 -0.42 2.88
CA ARG A 138 -1.72 0.61 3.03
C ARG A 138 -2.03 1.87 2.23
N ALA A 139 -2.54 1.74 1.01
CA ALA A 139 -2.98 2.88 0.21
C ALA A 139 -4.13 3.62 0.89
N ALA A 140 -5.16 2.89 1.35
CA ALA A 140 -6.28 3.47 2.09
C ALA A 140 -5.82 4.15 3.40
N PHE A 141 -4.97 3.48 4.17
CA PHE A 141 -4.39 4.04 5.39
C PHE A 141 -3.68 5.38 5.12
N ALA A 142 -2.84 5.43 4.10
CA ALA A 142 -2.07 6.64 3.79
C ALA A 142 -2.97 7.81 3.35
N VAL A 143 -3.96 7.55 2.49
CA VAL A 143 -4.94 8.57 2.07
C VAL A 143 -5.69 9.10 3.29
N LEU A 144 -6.23 8.21 4.12
CA LEU A 144 -6.96 8.59 5.33
C LEU A 144 -6.09 9.40 6.29
N TYR A 145 -4.86 8.96 6.56
CA TYR A 145 -3.95 9.66 7.46
C TYR A 145 -3.65 11.09 6.96
N ILE A 146 -3.35 11.26 5.68
CA ILE A 146 -2.96 12.56 5.15
C ILE A 146 -4.14 13.54 5.13
N THR A 147 -5.32 13.06 4.72
CA THR A 147 -6.44 13.92 4.33
C THR A 147 -7.49 14.15 5.42
N VAL A 148 -7.63 13.24 6.38
CA VAL A 148 -8.67 13.30 7.41
C VAL A 148 -8.16 14.03 8.65
N GLU A 149 -8.90 15.05 9.11
CA GLU A 149 -8.63 15.75 10.37
C GLU A 149 -9.59 15.37 11.50
N SER A 150 -10.74 14.75 11.20
CA SER A 150 -11.74 14.43 12.22
C SER A 150 -11.41 13.16 12.99
N GLU A 151 -11.61 13.20 14.30
CA GLU A 151 -11.35 12.06 15.19
C GLU A 151 -12.28 10.88 14.89
N SER A 152 -13.54 11.14 14.53
CA SER A 152 -14.51 10.09 14.19
C SER A 152 -14.11 9.31 12.93
N LEU A 153 -13.57 9.98 11.91
CA LEU A 153 -13.09 9.32 10.69
C LEU A 153 -11.68 8.72 10.88
N ALA A 154 -10.96 9.06 11.95
CA ALA A 154 -9.68 8.46 12.27
C ALA A 154 -9.80 6.96 12.62
N TRP A 155 -10.98 6.47 12.99
CA TRP A 155 -11.22 5.03 13.16
C TRP A 155 -11.05 4.23 11.85
N PHE A 156 -11.42 4.80 10.70
CA PHE A 156 -11.19 4.15 9.41
C PHE A 156 -9.70 3.96 9.12
N ARG A 157 -8.87 4.91 9.55
CA ARG A 157 -7.41 4.77 9.47
C ARG A 157 -6.94 3.60 10.32
N THR A 158 -7.44 3.46 11.55
CA THR A 158 -7.11 2.32 12.43
C THR A 158 -7.54 0.98 11.81
N LEU A 159 -8.73 0.92 11.22
CA LEU A 159 -9.23 -0.28 10.53
C LEU A 159 -8.36 -0.65 9.32
N ALA A 160 -7.99 0.33 8.49
CA ALA A 160 -7.09 0.12 7.36
C ALA A 160 -5.71 -0.36 7.82
N TRP A 161 -5.18 0.22 8.90
CA TRP A 161 -3.91 -0.19 9.48
C TRP A 161 -3.95 -1.64 9.97
N TRP A 162 -4.96 -2.00 10.76
CA TRP A 162 -5.11 -3.37 11.27
C TRP A 162 -5.35 -4.38 10.16
N SER A 163 -6.09 -4.02 9.11
CA SER A 163 -6.32 -4.90 7.96
C SER A 163 -5.00 -5.33 7.29
N GLY A 164 -4.07 -4.38 7.12
CA GLY A 164 -2.72 -4.65 6.60
C GLY A 164 -1.88 -5.54 7.54
N ASN A 165 -1.92 -5.27 8.84
CA ASN A 165 -1.13 -6.03 9.82
C ASN A 165 -1.66 -7.46 10.01
N THR A 166 -2.97 -7.61 10.18
CA THR A 166 -3.62 -8.91 10.34
C THR A 166 -3.43 -9.78 9.11
N THR A 167 -3.39 -9.21 7.90
CA THR A 167 -3.10 -10.02 6.69
C THR A 167 -1.68 -10.57 6.67
N CYS A 168 -0.71 -9.81 7.19
CA CYS A 168 0.68 -10.26 7.29
C CYS A 168 0.82 -11.37 8.35
N ILE A 169 0.23 -11.16 9.52
CA ILE A 169 0.17 -12.16 10.60
C ILE A 169 -0.47 -13.46 10.08
N TYR A 170 -1.60 -13.35 9.38
CA TYR A 170 -2.25 -14.48 8.73
C TYR A 170 -1.31 -15.19 7.74
N GLY A 171 -0.64 -14.44 6.86
CA GLY A 171 0.33 -15.02 5.90
C GLY A 171 1.47 -15.78 6.58
N LEU A 172 2.03 -15.22 7.66
CA LEU A 172 3.10 -15.87 8.43
C LEU A 172 2.61 -17.15 9.12
N ILE A 173 1.41 -17.15 9.71
CA ILE A 173 0.80 -18.35 10.28
C ILE A 173 0.60 -19.43 9.21
N GLN A 174 0.16 -19.05 8.02
CA GLN A 174 -0.01 -19.99 6.91
C GLN A 174 1.32 -20.55 6.41
N ALA A 175 2.35 -19.72 6.31
CA ALA A 175 3.71 -20.18 5.98
C ALA A 175 4.22 -21.17 7.03
N ALA A 176 4.07 -20.87 8.32
CA ALA A 176 4.49 -21.75 9.41
C ALA A 176 3.79 -23.13 9.34
N LYS A 177 2.47 -23.16 9.09
CA LYS A 177 1.72 -24.42 8.91
C LYS A 177 2.23 -25.25 7.73
N LEU A 178 2.58 -24.59 6.63
CA LEU A 178 3.08 -25.26 5.42
C LEU A 178 4.48 -25.83 5.63
N LEU A 179 5.39 -25.08 6.26
CA LEU A 179 6.76 -25.52 6.56
C LEU A 179 6.79 -26.70 7.54
N ASN A 180 5.86 -26.72 8.51
CA ASN A 180 5.77 -27.79 9.51
C ASN A 180 4.86 -28.96 9.11
N LYS A 181 4.39 -28.99 7.86
CA LYS A 181 3.49 -30.06 7.39
C LYS A 181 4.26 -31.39 7.34
N GLY A 182 3.82 -32.36 8.13
CA GLY A 182 4.42 -33.70 8.18
C GLY A 182 5.51 -33.87 9.24
N VAL A 183 5.81 -32.83 10.03
CA VAL A 183 6.78 -32.93 11.14
C VAL A 183 6.36 -33.96 12.17
N GLY A 184 5.07 -34.00 12.55
CA GLY A 184 4.53 -35.01 13.45
C GLY A 184 4.56 -36.44 12.90
N THR A 185 4.81 -36.62 11.59
CA THR A 185 4.89 -37.93 10.92
C THR A 185 6.32 -38.27 10.48
N GLY A 186 7.34 -37.56 11.01
CA GLY A 186 8.76 -37.86 10.76
C GLY A 186 9.37 -37.19 9.52
N THR A 187 8.61 -36.35 8.79
CA THR A 187 9.17 -35.53 7.73
C THR A 187 9.94 -34.36 8.35
N PRO A 188 11.21 -34.12 8.03
CA PRO A 188 11.92 -32.95 8.51
C PRO A 188 11.22 -31.67 8.03
N ALA A 189 11.15 -30.65 8.89
CA ALA A 189 10.68 -29.33 8.49
C ALA A 189 11.56 -28.78 7.36
N LEU A 190 10.94 -28.01 6.46
CA LEU A 190 11.62 -27.22 5.44
C LEU A 190 11.98 -25.83 5.97
#